data_AF-B1ZIE3-F1
#
_entry.id   AF-B1ZIE3-F1
#
_cell.length_a   1.000
_cell.length_b   1.000
_cell.length_c   1.000
_cell.angle_alpha   90.00
_cell.angle_beta   90.00
_cell.angle_gamma   90.00
#
_symmetry.space_group_name_H-M   'P 1'
#
loop_
_entity.id
_entity.type
_entity.pdbx_description
1 polymer ?
#
loop_
_entity_poly.entity_id
_entity_poly.type
_entity_poly.pdbx_seq_one_letter_code
_entity_poly.pdbx_strand_id
1 'polypeptide(L)'
;MRNGFILHAAAFLILLAAPALADDKAACAEGIATVKAQAETLAPDAVPQKFKRALKIAEREQGEGEFDECLEALDDAKRALPK
;
A
#
# COMPACT_ATOMS: atom_id res chain seq x y z
N MET A 1 3.73 47.17 -40.06
CA MET A 1 3.92 45.70 -40.13
C MET A 1 3.89 45.19 -38.70
N ARG A 2 2.92 44.33 -38.36
CA ARG A 2 2.66 43.83 -36.99
C ARG A 2 3.55 42.60 -36.76
N ASN A 3 4.65 42.75 -36.02
CA ASN A 3 5.44 41.60 -35.57
C ASN A 3 4.79 41.04 -34.30
N GLY A 4 4.20 39.86 -34.44
CA GLY A 4 3.44 39.17 -33.42
C GLY A 4 4.32 38.71 -32.27
N PHE A 5 4.00 39.23 -31.09
CA PHE A 5 4.35 38.68 -29.79
C PHE A 5 3.64 37.32 -29.64
N ILE A 6 4.35 36.20 -29.79
CA ILE A 6 3.83 34.89 -29.38
C ILE A 6 4.29 34.65 -27.94
N LEU A 7 3.42 35.08 -27.03
CA LEU A 7 3.41 34.68 -25.63
C LEU A 7 2.64 33.34 -25.53
N HIS A 8 3.16 32.41 -24.73
CA HIS A 8 2.47 31.22 -24.15
C HIS A 8 2.19 30.01 -25.05
N ALA A 9 2.98 28.95 -24.86
CA ALA A 9 2.43 27.62 -24.67
C ALA A 9 3.14 26.99 -23.46
N ALA A 10 2.43 27.03 -22.34
CA ALA A 10 2.86 26.55 -21.04
C ALA A 10 3.07 25.03 -21.04
N ALA A 11 3.96 24.62 -20.15
CA ALA A 11 4.30 23.25 -19.81
C ALA A 11 3.08 22.32 -19.67
N PHE A 12 3.11 21.19 -20.38
CA PHE A 12 2.27 20.02 -20.12
C PHE A 12 3.20 18.89 -19.64
N LEU A 13 3.69 19.00 -18.41
CA LEU A 13 4.40 17.93 -17.69
C LEU A 13 3.54 17.53 -16.50
N ILE A 14 2.43 16.83 -16.76
CA ILE A 14 1.64 16.20 -15.70
C ILE A 14 1.29 14.80 -16.17
N LEU A 15 1.48 13.83 -15.26
CA LEU A 15 0.87 12.50 -15.22
C LEU A 15 1.75 11.27 -15.56
N LEU A 16 2.88 11.08 -14.85
CA LEU A 16 3.56 9.77 -14.81
C LEU A 16 3.83 9.19 -13.40
N ALA A 17 3.35 9.83 -12.32
CA ALA A 17 3.52 9.32 -10.95
C ALA A 17 2.35 8.45 -10.43
N ALA A 18 1.28 8.29 -11.22
CA ALA A 18 0.11 7.50 -10.84
C ALA A 18 0.30 5.95 -10.82
N PRO A 19 1.18 5.32 -11.62
CA PRO A 19 1.15 3.86 -11.73
C PRO A 19 1.70 3.12 -10.50
N ALA A 20 2.56 3.75 -9.69
CA ALA A 20 3.11 3.12 -8.49
C ALA A 20 2.07 3.05 -7.35
N LEU A 21 1.41 4.18 -7.04
CA LEU A 21 0.44 4.26 -5.94
C LEU A 21 -0.80 3.37 -6.15
N ALA A 22 -1.25 3.18 -7.39
CA ALA A 22 -2.37 2.30 -7.68
C ALA A 22 -2.01 0.81 -7.51
N ASP A 23 -0.76 0.45 -7.84
CA ASP A 23 -0.22 -0.90 -7.63
C ASP A 23 -0.12 -1.20 -6.13
N ASP A 24 0.44 -0.27 -5.34
CA ASP A 24 0.62 -0.43 -3.90
C ASP A 24 -0.72 -0.57 -3.16
N LYS A 25 -1.77 0.17 -3.59
CA LYS A 25 -3.12 0.01 -3.03
C LYS A 25 -3.68 -1.39 -3.23
N ALA A 26 -3.56 -1.93 -4.44
CA ALA A 26 -4.04 -3.27 -4.75
C ALA A 26 -3.21 -4.32 -4.00
N ALA A 27 -1.89 -4.18 -4.00
CA ALA A 27 -0.96 -5.05 -3.31
C ALA A 27 -1.20 -5.07 -1.78
N CYS A 28 -1.48 -3.92 -1.16
CA CYS A 28 -1.84 -3.85 0.25
C CYS A 28 -3.16 -4.60 0.54
N ALA A 29 -4.22 -4.36 -0.26
CA ALA A 29 -5.51 -5.02 -0.07
C ALA A 29 -5.41 -6.56 -0.22
N GLU A 30 -4.73 -7.02 -1.26
CA GLU A 30 -4.48 -8.45 -1.51
C GLU A 30 -3.59 -9.08 -0.43
N GLY A 31 -2.56 -8.33 0.01
CA GLY A 31 -1.68 -8.74 1.08
C GLY A 31 -2.41 -8.94 2.41
N ILE A 32 -3.31 -8.03 2.79
CA ILE A 32 -4.16 -8.15 3.98
C ILE A 32 -5.01 -9.42 3.91
N ALA A 33 -5.66 -9.67 2.77
CA ALA A 33 -6.47 -10.87 2.58
C ALA A 33 -5.61 -12.15 2.71
N THR A 34 -4.42 -12.13 2.11
CA THR A 34 -3.48 -13.26 2.12
C THR A 34 -3.00 -13.59 3.53
N VAL A 35 -2.58 -12.59 4.32
CA VAL A 35 -2.09 -12.85 5.68
C VAL A 35 -3.20 -13.25 6.63
N LYS A 36 -4.43 -12.73 6.44
CA LYS A 36 -5.62 -13.19 7.18
C LYS A 36 -5.91 -14.66 6.90
N ALA A 37 -5.91 -15.07 5.64
CA ALA A 37 -6.11 -16.48 5.26
C ALA A 37 -5.02 -17.38 5.86
N GLN A 38 -3.76 -16.93 5.90
CA GLN A 38 -2.69 -17.68 6.58
C GLN A 38 -2.97 -17.83 8.09
N ALA A 39 -3.40 -16.76 8.76
CA ALA A 39 -3.74 -16.84 10.18
C ALA A 39 -4.93 -17.76 10.48
N GLU A 40 -5.90 -17.89 9.56
CA GLU A 40 -7.03 -18.83 9.68
C GLU A 40 -6.58 -20.30 9.66
N THR A 41 -5.42 -20.62 9.07
CA THR A 41 -4.85 -21.98 9.12
C THR A 41 -4.22 -22.33 10.46
N LEU A 42 -4.01 -21.35 11.33
CA LEU A 42 -3.41 -21.55 12.65
C LEU A 42 -4.49 -21.78 13.71
N ALA A 43 -4.13 -22.48 14.77
CA ALA A 43 -4.94 -22.47 15.98
C ALA A 43 -5.04 -21.03 16.54
N PRO A 44 -6.18 -20.58 17.09
CA PRO A 44 -6.37 -19.19 17.52
C PRO A 44 -5.35 -18.68 18.56
N ASP A 45 -4.88 -19.58 19.42
CA ASP A 45 -3.84 -19.37 20.42
C ASP A 45 -2.42 -19.39 19.82
N ALA A 46 -2.24 -20.03 18.66
CA ALA A 46 -0.99 -20.04 17.91
C ALA A 46 -0.76 -18.77 17.07
N VAL A 47 -1.77 -17.90 16.90
CA VAL A 47 -1.61 -16.62 16.17
C VAL A 47 -0.84 -15.61 17.03
N PRO A 48 0.39 -15.22 16.64
CA PRO A 48 1.26 -14.40 17.50
C PRO A 48 0.71 -12.98 17.70
N GLN A 49 0.93 -12.39 18.87
CA GLN A 49 0.46 -11.02 19.14
C GLN A 49 1.06 -10.02 18.15
N LYS A 50 2.37 -10.17 17.85
CA LYS A 50 3.07 -9.36 16.85
C LYS A 50 2.35 -9.37 15.49
N PHE A 51 1.89 -10.54 15.04
CA PHE A 51 1.08 -10.66 13.82
C PHE A 51 -0.20 -9.83 13.91
N LYS A 52 -0.97 -9.99 15.00
CA LYS A 52 -2.24 -9.25 15.21
C LYS A 52 -2.02 -7.74 15.20
N ARG A 53 -0.93 -7.26 15.81
CA ARG A 53 -0.57 -5.84 15.82
C ARG A 53 -0.18 -5.34 14.42
N ALA A 54 0.67 -6.08 13.71
CA ALA A 54 1.10 -5.72 12.35
C ALA A 54 -0.08 -5.69 11.38
N LEU A 55 -0.97 -6.70 11.45
CA LEU A 55 -2.20 -6.71 10.65
C LEU A 55 -3.10 -5.50 10.93
N LYS A 56 -3.28 -5.12 12.20
CA LYS A 56 -4.04 -3.92 12.58
C LYS A 56 -3.40 -2.63 12.05
N ILE A 57 -2.07 -2.59 11.92
CA ILE A 57 -1.36 -1.47 11.30
C ILE A 57 -1.68 -1.45 9.81
N ALA A 58 -1.45 -2.54 9.08
CA ALA A 58 -1.75 -2.64 7.66
C ALA A 58 -3.21 -2.24 7.32
N GLU A 59 -4.18 -2.69 8.11
CA GLU A 59 -5.60 -2.31 7.93
C GLU A 59 -5.87 -0.82 8.15
N ARG A 60 -5.16 -0.18 9.08
CA ARG A 60 -5.26 1.27 9.32
C ARG A 60 -4.64 2.03 8.15
N GLU A 61 -3.42 1.67 7.76
CA GLU A 61 -2.71 2.36 6.67
C GLU A 61 -3.46 2.22 5.33
N GLN A 62 -4.06 1.06 5.04
CA GLN A 62 -4.97 0.88 3.89
C GLN A 62 -6.17 1.84 3.91
N GLY A 63 -6.70 2.15 5.11
CA GLY A 63 -7.80 3.08 5.30
C GLY A 63 -7.37 4.55 5.22
N GLU A 64 -6.13 4.84 5.60
CA GLU A 64 -5.52 6.18 5.56
C GLU A 64 -4.95 6.52 4.17
N GLY A 65 -4.70 5.52 3.33
CA GLY A 65 -4.15 5.68 1.99
C GLY A 65 -2.62 5.65 1.93
N GLU A 66 -1.97 5.30 3.05
CA GLU A 66 -0.53 5.17 3.23
C GLU A 66 -0.11 3.74 2.81
N PHE A 67 -0.06 3.51 1.50
CA PHE A 67 0.05 2.14 0.97
C PHE A 67 1.44 1.52 1.13
N ASP A 68 2.50 2.31 1.09
CA ASP A 68 3.87 1.86 1.35
C ASP A 68 4.04 1.39 2.80
N GLU A 69 3.53 2.16 3.77
CA GLU A 69 3.51 1.76 5.18
C GLU A 69 2.64 0.52 5.40
N CYS A 70 1.55 0.36 4.64
CA CYS A 70 0.80 -0.89 4.65
C CYS A 70 1.65 -2.08 4.21
N LEU A 71 2.39 -1.96 3.11
CA LEU A 71 3.24 -3.04 2.60
C LEU A 71 4.34 -3.41 3.60
N GLU A 72 4.94 -2.42 4.26
CA GLU A 72 5.90 -2.65 5.35
C GLU A 72 5.26 -3.41 6.53
N ALA A 73 4.06 -3.00 6.95
CA ALA A 73 3.32 -3.67 8.01
C ALA A 73 2.91 -5.11 7.64
N LEU A 74 2.63 -5.37 6.36
CA LEU A 74 2.37 -6.72 5.86
C LEU A 74 3.61 -7.62 5.93
N ASP A 75 4.79 -7.08 5.64
CA ASP A 75 6.03 -7.83 5.79
C ASP A 75 6.34 -8.15 7.26
N ASP A 76 6.06 -7.22 8.17
CA ASP A 76 6.10 -7.48 9.62
C ASP A 76 5.11 -8.57 10.05
N ALA A 77 3.89 -8.56 9.50
CA ALA A 77 2.90 -9.60 9.75
C ALA A 77 3.41 -10.97 9.29
N LYS A 78 3.90 -11.08 8.04
CA LYS A 78 4.45 -12.32 7.49
C LYS A 78 5.61 -12.85 8.33
N ARG A 79 6.53 -11.98 8.76
CA ARG A 79 7.68 -12.36 9.62
C ARG A 79 7.27 -12.84 11.01
N ALA A 80 6.10 -12.41 11.49
CA ALA A 80 5.59 -12.80 12.78
C ALA A 80 4.89 -14.16 12.77
N LEU A 81 4.53 -14.71 11.60
CA LEU A 81 3.92 -16.04 11.51
C LEU A 81 4.95 -17.14 11.82
N PRO A 82 4.51 -18.27 12.41
CA PRO A 82 5.35 -19.46 12.53
C PRO A 82 5.76 -19.97 11.13
N LYS A 83 6.98 -20.50 11.02
CA LYS A 83 7.52 -21.07 9.78
C LYS A 83 6.99 -22.47 9.51
#